data_AF-A0A538K9P7-F1
#
_entry.id   AF-A0A538K9P7-F1
#
_cell.length_a   1.000
_cell.length_b   1.000
_cell.length_c   1.000
_cell.angle_alpha   90.00
_cell.angle_beta   90.00
_cell.angle_gamma   90.00
#
_symmetry.space_group_name_H-M   'P 1'
#
loop_
_entity.id
_entity.type
_entity.pdbx_description
1 polymer ?
#
loop_
_entity_poly.entity_id
_entity_poly.type
_entity_poly.pdbx_seq_one_letter_code
_entity_poly.pdbx_strand_id
1 'polypeptide(L)' 'ERLLCAGPGRLCQALAITSEHDGLPLDRPPFRLEPRAEPAKLVRGPRIGISRAADLPWRYGLAGSRYLSRPLRPA' A
#
# COMPACT_ATOMS: atom_id res chain seq x y z
N GLU A 1 0.02 -17.68 -2.87
CA GLU A 1 -0.67 -16.39 -3.07
C GLU A 1 -0.13 -15.17 -2.29
N ARG A 2 0.91 -15.29 -1.43
CA ARG A 2 1.46 -14.12 -0.71
C ARG A 2 1.95 -13.00 -1.63
N LEU A 3 2.41 -13.33 -2.84
CA LEU A 3 3.10 -12.38 -3.71
C LEU A 3 2.17 -11.49 -4.55
N LEU A 4 0.89 -11.83 -4.72
CA LEU A 4 0.00 -11.15 -5.66
C LEU A 4 0.01 -9.62 -5.46
N CYS A 5 -0.17 -9.16 -4.22
CA CYS A 5 -0.20 -7.73 -3.89
C CYS A 5 0.93 -7.32 -2.91
N ALA A 6 2.00 -8.13 -2.80
CA ALA A 6 3.13 -7.84 -1.89
C ALA A 6 4.14 -6.88 -2.52
N GLY A 7 3.69 -5.69 -2.88
CA GLY A 7 4.50 -4.61 -3.46
C GLY A 7 3.68 -3.72 -4.40
N PRO A 8 4.08 -2.47 -4.61
CA PRO A 8 3.32 -1.53 -5.45
C PRO A 8 3.20 -2.03 -6.89
N GLY A 9 4.31 -2.44 -7.53
CA GLY A 9 4.25 -2.98 -8.89
C GLY A 9 3.48 -4.31 -9.01
N ARG A 10 3.58 -5.18 -7.98
CA ARG A 10 2.84 -6.45 -7.96
C ARG A 10 1.34 -6.24 -7.83
N LEU A 11 0.93 -5.32 -6.94
CA LEU A 11 -0.46 -4.89 -6.81
C LEU A 11 -1.01 -4.39 -8.15
N CYS A 12 -0.27 -3.50 -8.83
CA CYS A 12 -0.71 -3.00 -10.14
C CYS A 12 -0.88 -4.12 -11.16
N GLN A 13 0.08 -5.04 -11.24
CA GLN A 13 -0.01 -6.20 -12.14
C GLN A 13 -1.21 -7.09 -11.80
N ALA A 14 -1.43 -7.40 -10.52
CA ALA A 14 -2.52 -8.27 -10.08
C ALA A 14 -3.92 -7.68 -10.33
N LEU A 15 -4.03 -6.35 -10.32
CA LEU A 15 -5.29 -5.62 -10.52
C LEU A 15 -5.42 -4.97 -11.90
N ALA A 16 -4.52 -5.29 -12.84
CA ALA A 16 -4.47 -4.69 -14.17
C ALA A 16 -4.42 -3.14 -14.19
N ILE A 17 -3.76 -2.53 -13.20
CA ILE A 17 -3.52 -1.09 -13.15
C ILE A 17 -2.34 -0.73 -14.04
N THR A 18 -2.62 0.02 -15.10
CA THR A 18 -1.65 0.54 -16.08
C THR A 18 -1.55 2.06 -15.98
N SER A 19 -0.63 2.66 -16.77
CA SER A 19 -0.51 4.12 -16.90
C SER A 19 -1.75 4.80 -17.48
N GLU A 20 -2.64 4.06 -18.15
CA GLU A 20 -3.91 4.59 -18.69
C GLU A 20 -4.87 5.06 -17.59
N HIS A 21 -4.62 4.61 -16.35
CA HIS A 21 -5.42 5.01 -15.20
C HIS A 21 -4.90 6.29 -14.52
N ASP A 22 -3.78 6.85 -14.97
CA ASP A 22 -3.24 8.08 -14.40
C ASP A 22 -4.21 9.26 -14.58
N GLY A 23 -4.37 10.08 -13.54
CA GLY A 23 -5.31 11.20 -13.51
C GLY A 23 -6.79 10.82 -13.38
N LEU A 24 -7.16 9.54 -13.39
CA LEU A 24 -8.56 9.14 -13.21
C LEU A 24 -9.05 9.36 -11.77
N PRO A 25 -10.33 9.74 -11.61
CA PRO A 25 -10.95 9.93 -10.30
C PRO A 25 -11.18 8.59 -9.58
N LEU A 26 -10.84 8.50 -8.29
CA LEU A 26 -10.96 7.27 -7.49
C LEU A 26 -12.38 7.01 -6.93
N ASP A 27 -13.28 7.99 -7.03
CA ASP A 27 -14.63 7.98 -6.46
C ASP A 27 -15.73 7.51 -7.44
N ARG A 28 -15.34 7.10 -8.65
CA ARG A 28 -16.25 6.64 -9.72
C ARG A 28 -15.56 5.59 -10.60
N PRO A 29 -16.30 4.89 -11.48
CA PRO A 29 -15.72 3.89 -12.38
C PRO A 29 -14.52 4.43 -13.18
N PRO A 30 -13.47 3.61 -13.41
CA PRO A 30 -13.41 2.16 -13.13
C PRO A 30 -13.08 1.81 -11.67
N PHE A 31 -12.87 2.80 -10.80
CA PHE A 31 -12.50 2.57 -9.41
C PHE A 31 -13.69 2.49 -8.46
N ARG A 32 -13.47 1.77 -7.36
CA ARG A 32 -14.34 1.74 -6.20
C ARG A 32 -13.46 1.63 -4.96
N LEU A 33 -13.61 2.56 -4.03
CA LEU A 33 -12.99 2.50 -2.71
C LEU A 33 -14.07 2.23 -1.68
N GLU A 34 -13.91 1.15 -0.92
CA GLU A 34 -14.85 0.77 0.13
C GLU A 34 -14.22 1.03 1.51
N PRO A 35 -14.96 1.68 2.44
CA PRO A 35 -14.47 1.86 3.79
C PRO A 35 -14.33 0.49 4.47
N ARG A 36 -13.36 0.40 5.38
CA ARG A 36 -13.23 -0.78 6.24
C ARG A 36 -14.43 -0.85 7.20
N ALA A 37 -14.98 -2.05 7.41
CA ALA A 37 -16.06 -2.27 8.36
C ALA A 37 -15.63 -2.05 9.83
N GLU A 38 -14.42 -2.48 10.19
CA GLU A 38 -13.92 -2.48 11.57
C GLU A 38 -12.66 -1.60 11.74
N PRO A 39 -12.35 -1.10 12.95
CA PRO A 39 -11.07 -0.45 13.21
C PRO A 39 -9.87 -1.38 12.94
N ALA A 40 -8.75 -0.80 12.50
CA ALA A 40 -7.51 -1.54 12.23
C ALA A 40 -6.37 -1.08 13.14
N LYS A 41 -5.63 -2.03 13.72
CA LYS A 41 -4.39 -1.73 14.44
C LYS A 41 -3.29 -1.40 13.45
N LEU A 42 -2.90 -0.13 13.40
CA LEU A 42 -1.85 0.35 12.49
C LEU A 42 -0.48 0.37 13.19
N VAL A 43 0.54 0.08 12.40
CA VAL A 43 1.95 0.34 12.72
C VAL A 43 2.53 1.30 11.70
N ARG A 44 3.55 2.06 12.10
CA ARG A 44 4.25 3.02 11.24
C ARG A 44 5.76 2.79 11.26
N GLY A 45 6.43 3.22 10.20
CA GLY A 45 7.89 3.12 10.06
C GLY A 45 8.40 3.83 8.81
N PRO A 46 9.71 3.72 8.51
CA PRO A 46 10.31 4.40 7.36
C PRO A 46 9.81 3.87 6.02
N ARG A 47 9.76 4.76 5.02
CA ARG A 47 9.41 4.43 3.63
C ARG A 47 10.52 3.59 2.97
N ILE A 48 10.19 2.96 1.84
CA ILE A 48 11.10 2.06 1.11
C ILE A 48 11.57 2.75 -0.16
N GLY A 49 12.87 2.67 -0.46
CA GLY A 49 13.40 3.06 -1.77
C GLY A 49 13.49 4.57 -2.01
N ILE A 50 13.60 5.37 -0.95
CA ILE A 50 13.78 6.83 -1.04
C ILE A 50 15.08 7.26 -0.37
N SER A 51 15.69 8.32 -0.88
CA SER A 51 16.92 8.92 -0.34
C SER A 51 16.69 10.15 0.54
N ARG A 52 15.54 10.81 0.41
CA ARG A 52 15.19 12.03 1.14
C ARG A 52 14.13 11.75 2.21
N ALA A 53 14.31 12.29 3.41
CA ALA A 53 13.41 12.06 4.55
C ALA A 53 13.10 10.56 4.74
N ALA A 54 14.17 9.76 4.70
CA ALA A 54 14.12 8.29 4.70
C ALA A 54 13.87 7.72 6.10
N ASP A 55 14.23 8.48 7.12
CA ASP A 55 14.05 8.22 8.55
C ASP A 55 12.62 8.52 9.03
N LEU A 56 11.88 9.39 8.33
CA LEU A 56 10.52 9.76 8.75
C LEU A 56 9.55 8.58 8.68
N PRO A 57 8.69 8.38 9.72
CA PRO A 57 7.81 7.22 9.86
C PRO A 57 6.52 7.34 9.03
N TRP A 58 6.64 7.70 7.75
CA TRP A 58 5.52 7.98 6.84
C TRP A 58 5.09 6.77 6.01
N ARG A 59 5.37 5.56 6.49
CA ARG A 59 4.85 4.33 5.92
C ARG A 59 4.00 3.62 6.95
N TYR A 60 2.76 3.33 6.58
CA TYR A 60 1.77 2.71 7.45
C TYR A 60 1.47 1.28 6.99
N GLY A 61 1.08 0.43 7.91
CA GLY A 61 0.65 -0.93 7.60
C GLY A 61 -0.15 -1.56 8.74
N LEU A 62 -0.85 -2.65 8.42
CA LEU A 62 -1.62 -3.41 9.39
C LEU A 62 -0.69 -4.23 10.30
N ALA A 63 -0.85 -4.11 11.61
CA ALA A 63 -0.09 -4.87 12.59
C ALA A 63 -0.21 -6.39 12.34
N GLY A 64 0.92 -7.11 12.32
CA GLY A 64 0.94 -8.56 12.12
C GLY A 64 0.61 -9.04 10.70
N SER A 65 0.40 -8.14 9.73
CA SER A 65 0.07 -8.55 8.36
C SER A 65 1.23 -9.24 7.66
N ARG A 66 0.97 -10.47 7.19
CA ARG A 66 1.89 -11.27 6.35
C ARG A 66 1.97 -10.80 4.88
N TYR A 67 1.18 -9.80 4.51
CA TYR A 67 1.04 -9.32 3.12
C TYR A 67 1.81 -8.02 2.85
N LEU A 68 2.49 -7.46 3.85
CA LEU A 68 3.39 -6.32 3.65
C LEU A 68 4.53 -6.72 2.71
N SER A 69 4.85 -5.84 1.75
CA SER A 69 5.94 -6.04 0.80
C SER A 69 7.32 -6.17 1.47
N ARG A 70 7.51 -5.45 2.58
CA ARG A 70 8.65 -5.56 3.49
C ARG A 70 8.11 -5.43 4.92
N PRO A 71 8.67 -6.12 5.92
CA PRO A 71 8.27 -5.87 7.32
C PRO A 71 8.40 -4.39 7.69
N LEU A 72 7.44 -3.87 8.45
CA LEU A 72 7.57 -2.55 9.08
C LEU A 72 8.45 -2.74 10.31
N ARG A 73 9.55 -1.99 10.37
CA ARG A 73 10.34 -1.86 11.60
C ARG A 73 9.75 -0.66 12.35
N PRO A 74 9.43 -0.80 13.65
CA PRO A 74 9.07 0.35 14.47
C PRO A 74 10.14 1.44 14.31
N ALA A 75 9.69 2.69 14.23
CA ALA A 75 10.58 3.84 14.38
C ALA A 75 11.06 3.94 15.84
#